data_AF-A0AA40THQ3-F1
#
_entry.id   AF-A0AA40THQ3-F1
#
_cell.length_a   1.000
_cell.length_b   1.000
_cell.length_c   1.000
_cell.angle_alpha   90.00
_cell.angle_beta   90.00
_cell.angle_gamma   90.00
#
_symmetry.space_group_name_H-M   'P 1'
#
loop_
_entity.id
_entity.type
_entity.pdbx_description
1 polymer ?
#
loop_
_entity_poly.entity_id
_entity_poly.type
_entity_poly.pdbx_seq_one_letter_code
_entity_poly.pdbx_strand_id
1 'polypeptide(L)'
;MKIFITDQQKAELERLHDSSRDKRVCDRIKAILLASEGWSSAMIAQALRLHQTTVDHHISEFLNKGKLKPENGGSDSKLSAEQTAFLISHLSDNLFYHTRDI
;
A
#
# COMPACT_ATOMS: atom_id res chain seq x y z
N MET A 1 3.31 -5.91 -21.34
CA MET A 1 1.92 -6.38 -21.19
C MET A 1 1.04 -5.16 -21.33
N LYS A 2 0.03 -5.18 -22.20
CA LYS A 2 -0.96 -4.10 -22.29
C LYS A 2 -2.21 -4.55 -21.54
N ILE A 3 -2.64 -3.75 -20.58
CA ILE A 3 -3.90 -3.97 -19.86
C ILE A 3 -4.99 -3.10 -20.46
N PHE A 4 -6.24 -3.50 -20.29
CA PHE A 4 -7.40 -2.71 -20.72
C PHE A 4 -8.11 -2.17 -19.49
N ILE A 5 -8.30 -0.85 -19.47
CA ILE A 5 -9.12 -0.13 -18.50
C ILE A 5 -10.07 0.77 -19.29
N THR A 6 -11.24 1.08 -18.74
CA THR A 6 -12.19 1.97 -19.40
C THR A 6 -11.73 3.42 -19.33
N ASP A 7 -12.23 4.29 -20.22
CA ASP A 7 -11.93 5.72 -20.17
C ASP A 7 -12.37 6.35 -18.84
N GLN A 8 -13.49 5.87 -18.27
CA GLN A 8 -13.95 6.30 -16.96
C GLN A 8 -12.98 5.89 -15.84
N GLN A 9 -12.46 4.66 -15.88
CA GLN A 9 -11.45 4.22 -14.92
C GLN A 9 -10.16 5.03 -15.07
N LYS A 10 -9.75 5.32 -16.30
CA LYS A 10 -8.57 6.15 -16.57
C LYS A 10 -8.73 7.54 -15.95
N ALA A 11 -9.85 8.22 -16.23
CA ALA A 11 -10.14 9.54 -15.68
C ALA A 11 -10.18 9.54 -14.13
N GLU A 12 -10.77 8.51 -13.53
CA GLU A 12 -10.81 8.40 -12.07
C GLU A 12 -9.41 8.17 -11.47
N LEU A 13 -8.57 7.35 -12.11
CA LEU A 13 -7.18 7.14 -11.70
C LEU A 13 -6.37 8.43 -11.79
N GLU A 14 -6.52 9.21 -12.86
CA GLU A 14 -5.88 10.51 -13.02
C GLU A 14 -6.31 11.49 -11.91
N ARG A 15 -7.62 11.58 -11.63
CA ARG A 15 -8.17 12.40 -10.54
C ARG A 15 -7.63 11.98 -9.16
N LEU A 16 -7.53 10.68 -8.90
CA LEU A 16 -6.98 10.14 -7.66
C LEU A 16 -5.48 10.42 -7.54
N HIS A 17 -4.73 10.33 -8.65
CA HIS A 17 -3.31 10.66 -8.68
C HIS A 17 -3.06 12.13 -8.31
N ASP A 18 -3.85 13.04 -8.87
CA ASP A 18 -3.68 14.49 -8.66
C ASP A 18 -4.01 14.92 -7.23
N SER A 19 -4.95 14.24 -6.58
CA SER A 19 -5.36 14.53 -5.20
C SER A 19 -4.50 13.80 -4.15
N SER A 20 -3.85 12.70 -4.50
CA SER A 20 -3.07 11.89 -3.56
C SER A 20 -1.74 12.56 -3.19
N ARG A 21 -1.38 12.48 -1.91
CA ARG A 21 -0.04 12.84 -1.41
C ARG A 21 0.83 11.61 -1.13
N ASP A 22 0.24 10.42 -1.06
CA ASP A 22 0.99 9.19 -0.85
C ASP A 22 1.67 8.76 -2.15
N LYS A 23 3.00 8.92 -2.20
CA LYS A 23 3.82 8.55 -3.36
C LYS A 23 3.64 7.09 -3.77
N ARG A 24 3.38 6.19 -2.82
CA ARG A 24 3.17 4.76 -3.11
C ARG A 24 1.88 4.52 -3.88
N VAL A 25 0.83 5.28 -3.55
CA VAL A 25 -0.44 5.28 -4.29
C VAL A 25 -0.22 5.87 -5.68
N CYS A 26 0.48 7.01 -5.77
CA CYS A 26 0.75 7.66 -7.05
C CYS A 26 1.54 6.74 -8.00
N ASP A 27 2.58 6.05 -7.52
CA ASP A 27 3.39 5.18 -8.38
C ASP A 27 2.63 3.91 -8.82
N ARG A 28 1.73 3.38 -7.98
CA ARG A 28 0.79 2.32 -8.39
C ARG A 28 -0.13 2.81 -9.51
N ILE A 29 -0.71 3.99 -9.37
CA ILE A 29 -1.58 4.58 -10.38
C ILE A 29 -0.82 4.78 -11.71
N LYS A 30 0.38 5.38 -11.67
CA LYS A 30 1.21 5.54 -12.87
C LYS A 30 1.52 4.22 -13.56
N ALA A 31 1.83 3.17 -12.78
CA ALA A 31 2.10 1.85 -13.36
C ALA A 31 0.90 1.31 -14.14
N ILE A 32 -0.32 1.48 -13.62
CA ILE A 32 -1.57 1.05 -14.27
C ILE A 32 -1.82 1.87 -15.54
N LEU A 33 -1.71 3.21 -15.46
CA LEU A 33 -1.92 4.11 -16.60
C LEU A 33 -0.93 3.81 -17.73
N LEU A 34 0.36 3.74 -17.44
CA LEU A 34 1.40 3.45 -18.43
C LEU A 34 1.24 2.05 -19.04
N ALA A 35 0.85 1.05 -18.25
CA ALA A 35 0.55 -0.28 -18.76
C ALA A 35 -0.67 -0.29 -19.69
N SER A 36 -1.70 0.52 -19.42
CA SER A 36 -2.84 0.69 -20.31
C SER A 36 -2.47 1.39 -21.63
N GLU A 37 -1.47 2.27 -21.58
CA GLU A 37 -0.88 2.98 -22.71
C GLU A 37 0.11 2.11 -23.51
N GLY A 38 0.34 0.87 -23.08
CA GLY A 38 1.15 -0.11 -23.80
C GLY A 38 2.63 -0.11 -23.43
N TRP A 39 3.05 0.59 -22.38
CA TRP A 39 4.42 0.51 -21.89
C TRP A 39 4.72 -0.89 -21.37
N SER A 40 5.94 -1.38 -21.61
CA SER A 40 6.38 -2.64 -21.02
C SER A 40 6.67 -2.47 -19.53
N SER A 41 6.51 -3.54 -18.75
CA SER A 41 6.84 -3.51 -17.32
C SER A 41 8.28 -3.06 -17.07
N ALA A 42 9.22 -3.41 -17.96
CA ALA A 42 10.61 -2.95 -17.89
C ALA A 42 10.74 -1.43 -18.10
N MET A 43 10.00 -0.84 -19.06
CA MET A 43 10.01 0.61 -19.28
C MET A 43 9.39 1.35 -18.09
N ILE A 44 8.28 0.85 -17.57
CA ILE A 44 7.61 1.41 -16.39
C ILE A 44 8.53 1.33 -15.17
N ALA A 45 9.15 0.17 -14.94
CA ALA A 45 10.10 -0.04 -13.85
C ALA A 45 11.27 0.95 -13.91
N GLN A 46 11.83 1.14 -15.11
CA GLN A 46 12.89 2.11 -15.33
C GLN A 46 12.43 3.57 -15.07
N ALA A 47 11.24 3.94 -15.55
CA ALA A 47 10.70 5.29 -15.40
C ALA A 47 10.36 5.63 -13.95
N LEU A 48 9.78 4.67 -13.21
CA LEU A 48 9.38 4.84 -11.81
C LEU A 48 10.50 4.50 -10.81
N ARG A 49 11.65 4.00 -11.28
CA ARG A 49 12.76 3.50 -10.45
C ARG A 49 12.32 2.41 -9.46
N LEU A 50 11.50 1.49 -9.95
CA LEU A 50 11.03 0.30 -9.23
C LEU A 50 11.63 -0.97 -9.82
N HIS A 51 11.62 -2.05 -9.06
CA HIS A 51 11.93 -3.36 -9.63
C HIS A 51 10.79 -3.82 -10.55
N GLN A 52 11.12 -4.52 -11.63
CA GLN A 52 10.11 -4.95 -12.61
C GLN A 52 9.02 -5.82 -11.99
N THR A 53 9.38 -6.75 -11.10
CA THR A 53 8.40 -7.60 -10.40
C THR A 53 7.45 -6.81 -9.51
N THR A 54 7.88 -5.65 -8.98
CA THR A 54 7.01 -4.76 -8.21
C THR A 54 5.94 -4.14 -9.11
N VAL A 55 6.32 -3.71 -10.32
CA VAL A 55 5.38 -3.20 -11.32
C VAL A 55 4.37 -4.28 -11.73
N ASP A 56 4.84 -5.48 -12.04
CA ASP A 56 3.98 -6.60 -12.41
C ASP A 56 2.98 -6.94 -11.28
N HIS A 57 3.45 -6.94 -10.03
CA HIS A 57 2.60 -7.16 -8.87
C HIS A 57 1.56 -6.03 -8.67
N HIS A 58 1.93 -4.76 -8.86
CA HIS A 58 0.99 -3.63 -8.77
C HIS A 58 -0.13 -3.73 -9.81
N ILE A 59 0.22 -4.06 -11.05
CA ILE A 59 -0.75 -4.26 -12.13
C ILE A 59 -1.68 -5.44 -11.79
N SER A 60 -1.13 -6.57 -11.35
CA SER A 60 -1.90 -7.75 -10.98
C SER A 60 -2.88 -7.48 -9.83
N GLU A 61 -2.43 -6.84 -8.74
CA GLU A 61 -3.30 -6.53 -7.59
C GLU A 61 -4.41 -5.54 -7.96
N PHE A 62 -4.16 -4.62 -8.90
CA PHE A 62 -5.22 -3.75 -9.42
C PHE A 62 -6.25 -4.52 -10.23
N LEU A 63 -5.82 -5.38 -11.16
CA LEU A 63 -6.76 -6.15 -11.98
C LEU A 63 -7.59 -7.15 -11.16
N ASN A 64 -6.99 -7.77 -10.15
CA ASN A 64 -7.66 -8.78 -9.34
C ASN A 64 -8.51 -8.19 -8.20
N LYS A 65 -8.11 -7.06 -7.63
CA LYS A 65 -8.70 -6.54 -6.37
C LYS A 65 -8.97 -5.03 -6.37
N GLY A 66 -8.65 -4.32 -7.46
CA GLY A 66 -8.76 -2.85 -7.51
C GLY A 66 -7.81 -2.11 -6.56
N LYS A 67 -6.72 -2.76 -6.12
CA LYS A 67 -5.89 -2.27 -5.02
C LYS A 67 -4.93 -1.15 -5.44
N LEU A 68 -5.20 0.07 -4.97
CA LEU A 68 -4.35 1.25 -5.22
C LEU A 68 -3.48 1.67 -4.02
N LYS A 69 -3.80 1.18 -2.82
CA LYS A 69 -3.09 1.54 -1.59
C LYS A 69 -2.36 0.34 -0.97
N PRO A 70 -1.23 0.57 -0.29
CA PRO A 70 -0.67 -0.46 0.58
C PRO A 70 -1.63 -0.71 1.76
N GLU A 71 -1.74 -1.97 2.16
CA GLU A 71 -2.45 -2.37 3.39
C GLU A 71 -1.43 -2.42 4.51
N ASN A 72 -0.81 -1.26 4.79
CA ASN A 72 0.08 -1.14 5.91
C ASN A 72 -0.78 -0.97 7.16
N GLY A 73 -0.85 -2.00 7.99
CA GLY A 73 -1.48 -2.00 9.30
C GLY A 73 -0.62 -2.79 10.28
N GLY A 74 -0.83 -2.54 11.57
CA GLY A 74 -0.30 -3.45 12.60
C GLY A 74 -0.97 -4.82 12.49
N SER A 75 -0.31 -5.85 13.01
CA SER A 75 -1.00 -7.11 13.27
C SER A 75 -2.07 -6.90 14.31
N ASP A 76 -3.11 -7.74 14.28
CA ASP A 76 -4.05 -7.83 15.38
C ASP A 76 -3.31 -8.14 16.69
N SER A 77 -3.77 -7.53 17.78
CA SER A 77 -3.22 -7.81 19.11
C SER A 77 -3.41 -9.29 19.44
N LYS A 78 -2.36 -9.91 19.98
CA LYS A 78 -2.45 -11.27 20.52
C LYS A 78 -3.00 -11.30 21.95
N LEU A 79 -3.21 -10.14 22.57
CA LEU A 79 -3.74 -10.03 23.93
C LEU A 79 -5.26 -10.08 23.90
N SER A 80 -5.84 -10.80 24.85
CA SER A 80 -7.27 -10.68 25.14
C SER A 80 -7.61 -9.28 25.66
N ALA A 81 -8.90 -8.95 25.70
CA ALA A 81 -9.35 -7.67 26.27
C ALA A 81 -8.90 -7.50 27.74
N GLU A 82 -8.95 -8.59 28.52
CA GLU A 82 -8.52 -8.62 29.92
C GLU A 82 -7.02 -8.42 30.05
N GLN A 83 -6.22 -9.11 29.22
CA GLN A 83 -4.76 -8.95 29.19
C GLN A 83 -4.36 -7.54 28.77
N THR A 84 -5.10 -6.94 27.82
CA THR A 84 -4.88 -5.57 27.38
C THR A 84 -5.19 -4.58 28.52
N ALA A 85 -6.31 -4.77 29.23
CA ALA A 85 -6.67 -3.92 30.36
C ALA A 85 -5.66 -4.04 31.52
N PHE A 86 -5.23 -5.26 31.83
CA PHE A 86 -4.20 -5.51 32.83
C PHE A 86 -2.88 -4.81 32.45
N LEU A 87 -2.42 -5.00 31.22
CA LEU A 87 -1.18 -4.38 30.74
C LEU A 87 -1.25 -2.85 30.80
N ILE A 88 -2.38 -2.25 30.42
CA ILE A 88 -2.58 -0.80 30.51
C ILE A 88 -2.48 -0.31 31.96
N SER A 89 -3.15 -0.98 32.91
CA SER A 89 -3.06 -0.62 34.33
C SER A 89 -1.62 -0.75 34.83
N HIS A 90 -0.99 -1.90 34.57
CA HIS A 90 0.36 -2.19 35.03
C HIS A 90 1.38 -1.15 34.52
N LEU A 91 1.30 -0.79 33.24
CA LEU A 91 2.14 0.24 32.62
C LEU A 91 1.83 1.66 33.11
N SER A 92 0.61 1.94 33.53
CA SER A 92 0.21 3.26 34.05
C SER A 92 0.66 3.45 35.50
N ASP A 93 0.64 2.38 36.28
CA ASP A 93 0.90 2.42 37.73
C ASP A 93 2.39 2.25 38.09
N ASN A 94 3.24 1.85 37.13
CA ASN A 94 4.64 1.52 37.38
C ASN A 94 5.58 2.23 36.38
N LEU A 95 6.65 2.84 36.89
CA LEU A 95 7.72 3.40 36.07
C LEU A 95 8.81 2.35 35.85
N PHE A 96 8.89 1.84 34.62
CA PHE A 96 9.93 0.89 34.22
C PHE A 96 11.14 1.63 33.64
N TYR A 97 12.33 1.29 34.12
CA TYR A 97 13.58 1.86 33.60
C TYR A 97 14.07 1.16 32.33
N HIS A 98 13.70 -0.11 32.14
CA HIS A 98 14.06 -0.89 30.95
C HIS A 98 12.89 -1.72 30.41
N THR A 99 12.85 -1.92 29.09
CA THR A 99 11.80 -2.68 28.40
C THR A 99 11.73 -4.15 28.82
N ARG A 100 12.83 -4.74 29.28
CA ARG A 100 12.85 -6.12 29.79
C ARG A 100 12.12 -6.29 31.13
N ASP A 101 11.82 -5.17 31.80
CA ASP A 101 11.17 -5.14 33.09
C ASP A 101 9.63 -5.01 32.94
N ILE A 102 9.13 -4.92 31.70
CA ILE A 102 7.71 -4.88 31.29
C ILE A 102 7.20 -6.28 30.97
#